data_AF-A0A2V5PFZ8-F1
#
_entry.id   AF-A0A2V5PFZ8-F1
#
_cell.length_a   1.000
_cell.length_b   1.000
_cell.length_c   1.000
_cell.angle_alpha   90.00
_cell.angle_beta   90.00
_cell.angle_gamma   90.00
#
_symmetry.space_group_name_H-M   'P 1'
#
loop_
_entity.id
_entity.type
_entity.pdbx_description
1 polymer ?
#
loop_
_entity_poly.entity_id
_entity_poly.type
_entity_poly.pdbx_seq_one_letter_code
_entity_poly.pdbx_strand_id
1 'polypeptide(L)'
;MGKVPKTGELKHHLTLLQLAGLWNLAQPGVRSVVPTMIQEAGPKSKPIEVKVDELASLPDTKLSTDDCQWIAQAGDNKGCMSLKGANRSHTSEPEADHWSLTPDLEAVGQRWGIDPARDLVCTHDQKA
;
A
#
# COMPACT_ATOMS: atom_id res chain seq x y z
N MET A 1 -23.62 -15.62 18.65
CA MET A 1 -22.52 -14.66 18.43
C MET A 1 -21.36 -15.44 17.81
N GLY A 2 -21.24 -15.41 16.48
CA GLY A 2 -20.26 -16.19 15.74
C GLY A 2 -18.85 -15.67 16.02
N LYS A 3 -17.91 -16.56 16.33
CA LYS A 3 -16.50 -16.21 16.53
C LYS A 3 -15.95 -15.60 15.24
N VAL A 4 -15.46 -14.37 15.33
CA VAL A 4 -14.61 -13.78 14.29
C VAL A 4 -13.37 -14.69 14.16
N PRO A 5 -13.05 -15.22 12.97
CA PRO A 5 -11.88 -16.07 12.79
C PRO A 5 -10.64 -15.31 13.21
N LYS A 6 -9.74 -15.94 13.97
CA LYS A 6 -8.40 -15.39 14.19
C LYS A 6 -7.74 -15.31 12.80
N THR A 7 -7.63 -14.10 12.30
CA THR A 7 -7.07 -13.72 11.00
C THR A 7 -5.72 -14.38 10.74
N GLY A 8 -5.60 -15.13 9.64
CA GLY A 8 -4.31 -15.36 8.97
C GLY A 8 -3.65 -16.74 9.08
N GLU A 9 -4.37 -17.84 9.33
CA GLU A 9 -3.86 -19.14 8.85
C GLU A 9 -3.93 -19.11 7.32
N LEU A 10 -2.85 -18.62 6.72
CA LEU A 10 -2.65 -18.44 5.30
C LEU A 10 -2.97 -19.78 4.61
N LYS A 11 -3.96 -19.79 3.70
CA LYS A 11 -4.23 -20.93 2.79
C LYS A 11 -2.96 -21.41 2.06
N HIS A 12 -1.97 -20.54 1.98
CA HIS A 12 -0.70 -20.73 1.31
C HIS A 12 0.41 -20.72 2.38
N HIS A 13 1.16 -21.81 2.53
CA HIS A 13 2.29 -21.93 3.47
C HIS A 13 3.48 -21.04 3.03
N LEU A 14 3.30 -19.72 3.08
CA LEU A 14 4.23 -18.71 2.57
C LEU A 14 4.78 -17.86 3.71
N THR A 15 6.03 -17.40 3.56
CA THR A 15 6.51 -16.28 4.39
C THR A 15 5.86 -14.98 3.94
N LEU A 16 5.86 -13.94 4.79
CA LEU A 16 5.33 -12.63 4.40
C LEU A 16 6.08 -12.00 3.23
N LEU A 17 7.40 -12.23 3.12
CA LEU A 17 8.20 -11.76 1.99
C LEU A 17 7.76 -12.45 0.69
N GLN A 18 7.53 -13.76 0.75
CA GLN A 18 7.03 -14.52 -0.40
C GLN A 18 5.61 -14.09 -0.80
N LEU A 19 4.72 -13.91 0.17
CA LEU A 19 3.36 -13.40 -0.07
C LEU A 19 3.40 -12.03 -0.76
N ALA A 20 4.24 -11.10 -0.29
CA ALA A 20 4.42 -9.79 -0.92
C ALA A 20 4.98 -9.91 -2.35
N GLY A 21 5.95 -10.80 -2.57
CA GLY A 21 6.48 -11.10 -3.89
C GLY A 21 5.41 -11.61 -4.87
N LEU A 22 4.63 -12.61 -4.45
CA LEU A 22 3.56 -13.19 -5.27
C LEU A 22 2.42 -12.21 -5.51
N TRP A 23 2.07 -11.38 -4.54
CA TRP A 23 1.05 -10.34 -4.72
C TRP A 23 1.46 -9.29 -5.76
N ASN A 24 2.73 -8.87 -5.76
CA ASN A 24 3.27 -7.99 -6.79
C ASN A 24 3.25 -8.66 -8.17
N LEU A 25 3.69 -9.93 -8.28
CA LEU A 25 3.68 -10.69 -9.54
C LEU A 25 2.27 -11.00 -10.06
N ALA A 26 1.25 -10.98 -9.20
CA ALA A 26 -0.13 -11.19 -9.61
C ALA A 26 -0.73 -9.97 -10.34
N GLN A 27 -0.08 -8.81 -10.29
CA GLN A 27 -0.60 -7.60 -10.95
C GLN A 27 -0.35 -7.66 -12.46
N PRO A 28 -1.34 -7.34 -13.33
CA PRO A 28 -1.22 -7.52 -14.78
C PRO A 28 -0.02 -6.84 -15.44
N GLY A 29 0.47 -5.72 -14.88
CA GLY A 29 1.59 -4.95 -15.43
C GLY A 29 2.97 -5.33 -14.89
N VAL A 30 3.07 -6.29 -13.97
CA VAL A 30 4.32 -6.59 -13.26
C VAL A 30 4.95 -7.87 -13.80
N ARG A 31 6.13 -7.74 -14.42
CA ARG A 31 6.89 -8.87 -14.96
C ARG A 31 7.90 -9.45 -13.98
N SER A 32 8.41 -8.65 -13.05
CA SER A 32 9.43 -9.05 -12.09
C SER A 32 9.29 -8.26 -10.79
N VAL A 33 9.81 -8.83 -9.71
CA VAL A 33 9.84 -8.20 -8.38
C VAL A 33 11.27 -8.26 -7.85
N VAL A 34 11.78 -7.10 -7.47
CA VAL A 34 13.13 -6.96 -6.91
C VAL A 34 12.99 -6.13 -5.63
N PRO A 35 12.74 -6.76 -4.47
CA PRO A 35 12.59 -6.03 -3.23
C PRO A 35 13.94 -5.46 -2.78
N THR A 36 13.94 -4.22 -2.30
CA THR A 36 15.10 -3.71 -1.56
C THR A 36 15.12 -4.37 -0.18
N MET A 37 16.27 -4.92 0.17
CA MET A 37 16.43 -5.74 1.36
C MET A 37 17.13 -4.93 2.44
N ILE A 38 16.46 -4.74 3.57
CA ILE A 38 17.00 -3.99 4.71
C ILE A 38 16.99 -4.94 5.92
N GLN A 39 18.13 -5.05 6.62
CA GLN A 39 18.14 -5.71 7.93
C GLN A 39 17.63 -4.71 8.97
N GLU A 40 16.55 -5.08 9.66
CA GLU A 40 15.98 -4.21 10.67
C GLU A 40 16.87 -4.17 11.92
N ALA A 41 16.83 -3.06 12.65
CA ALA A 41 17.54 -2.96 13.91
C ALA A 41 16.87 -3.83 14.98
N GLY A 42 17.67 -4.62 15.70
CA GLY A 42 17.20 -5.34 16.88
C GLY A 42 17.65 -6.81 16.90
N PRO A 43 17.80 -7.39 18.09
CA PRO A 43 18.37 -8.73 18.26
C PRO A 43 17.47 -9.87 17.74
N LYS A 44 16.19 -9.58 17.48
CA LYS A 44 15.21 -10.53 16.93
C LYS A 44 14.89 -10.27 15.46
N SER A 45 15.59 -9.31 14.83
CA SER A 45 15.39 -9.02 13.41
C SER A 45 15.86 -10.21 12.56
N LYS A 46 15.16 -10.45 11.47
CA LYS A 46 15.57 -11.47 10.49
C LYS A 46 16.83 -10.98 9.76
N PRO A 47 17.93 -11.76 9.75
CA PRO A 47 19.13 -11.42 9.00
C PRO A 47 18.83 -11.26 7.50
N ILE A 48 19.62 -10.44 6.81
CA ILE A 48 19.40 -10.20 5.38
C ILE A 48 19.58 -11.48 4.54
N GLU A 49 20.52 -12.35 4.90
CA GLU A 49 20.81 -13.61 4.21
C GLU A 49 19.59 -14.54 4.24
N VAL A 50 18.91 -14.65 5.39
CA VAL A 50 17.68 -15.44 5.51
C VAL A 50 16.57 -14.87 4.64
N LYS A 51 16.46 -13.54 4.55
CA LYS A 51 15.49 -12.92 3.63
C LYS A 51 15.85 -13.27 2.17
N VAL A 52 17.13 -13.28 1.82
CA VAL A 52 17.59 -13.62 0.46
C VAL A 52 17.21 -15.07 0.13
N ASP A 53 17.43 -15.99 1.06
CA ASP A 53 17.02 -17.40 0.91
C ASP A 53 15.50 -17.55 0.77
N GLU A 54 14.71 -16.78 1.53
CA GLU A 54 13.24 -16.77 1.40
C GLU A 54 12.77 -16.28 0.03
N LEU A 55 13.43 -15.25 -0.52
CA LEU A 55 13.11 -14.73 -1.85
C LEU A 55 13.56 -15.71 -2.95
N ALA A 56 14.74 -16.32 -2.80
CA ALA A 56 15.25 -17.32 -3.74
C ALA A 56 14.38 -18.58 -3.78
N SER A 57 13.72 -18.90 -2.66
CA SER A 57 12.77 -20.01 -2.54
C SER A 57 11.31 -19.61 -2.82
N LEU A 58 11.07 -18.47 -3.47
CA LEU A 58 9.72 -18.04 -3.87
C LEU A 58 9.05 -19.14 -4.73
N PRO A 59 7.91 -19.70 -4.29
CA PRO A 59 7.27 -20.78 -5.03
C PRO A 59 6.55 -20.24 -6.28
N ASP A 60 6.42 -21.06 -7.31
CA ASP A 60 5.63 -20.76 -8.51
C ASP A 60 4.13 -20.99 -8.27
N THR A 61 3.59 -20.35 -7.23
CA THR A 61 2.17 -20.40 -6.87
C THR A 61 1.48 -19.12 -7.32
N LYS A 62 0.29 -19.25 -7.92
CA LYS A 62 -0.53 -18.09 -8.28
C LYS A 62 -1.57 -17.82 -7.20
N LEU A 63 -1.59 -16.58 -6.72
CA LEU A 63 -2.67 -16.09 -5.87
C LEU A 63 -3.98 -16.06 -6.67
N SER A 64 -5.08 -16.44 -6.01
CA SER A 64 -6.40 -16.34 -6.63
C SER A 64 -6.85 -14.87 -6.71
N THR A 65 -7.83 -14.58 -7.56
CA THR A 65 -8.46 -13.26 -7.62
C THR A 65 -9.02 -12.83 -6.27
N ASP A 66 -9.62 -13.76 -5.52
CA ASP A 66 -10.17 -13.51 -4.18
C ASP A 66 -9.06 -13.15 -3.18
N ASP A 67 -7.92 -13.84 -3.22
CA ASP A 67 -6.77 -13.53 -2.37
C ASP A 67 -6.25 -12.11 -2.66
N CYS A 68 -6.10 -11.77 -3.95
CA CYS A 68 -5.65 -10.44 -4.36
C CYS A 68 -6.63 -9.33 -3.94
N GLN A 69 -7.94 -9.57 -4.09
CA GLN A 69 -8.98 -8.62 -3.66
C GLN A 69 -8.98 -8.44 -2.15
N TRP A 70 -8.83 -9.52 -1.39
CA TRP A 70 -8.77 -9.43 0.07
C TRP A 70 -7.55 -8.63 0.54
N ILE A 71 -6.36 -8.88 -0.04
CA ILE A 71 -5.15 -8.11 0.29
C ILE A 71 -5.34 -6.63 -0.07
N ALA A 72 -5.95 -6.34 -1.22
CA ALA A 72 -6.22 -4.96 -1.65
C ALA A 72 -7.16 -4.23 -0.68
N GLN A 73 -8.22 -4.90 -0.21
CA GLN A 73 -9.15 -4.34 0.78
C GLN A 73 -8.48 -4.13 2.14
N ALA A 74 -7.65 -5.07 2.58
CA ALA A 74 -6.94 -4.95 3.85
C ALA A 74 -5.91 -3.80 3.84
N GLY A 75 -5.31 -3.51 2.68
CA GLY A 75 -4.35 -2.42 2.49
C GLY A 75 -4.96 -1.08 2.09
N ASP A 76 -6.29 -0.98 1.92
CA ASP A 76 -6.95 0.26 1.50
C ASP A 76 -6.88 1.30 2.63
N ASN A 77 -6.02 2.30 2.44
CA ASN A 77 -5.83 3.41 3.37
C ASN A 77 -6.47 4.72 2.86
N LYS A 78 -7.36 4.63 1.87
CA LYS A 78 -8.00 5.81 1.26
C LYS A 78 -8.71 6.65 2.32
N GLY A 79 -8.37 7.94 2.36
CA GLY A 79 -9.00 8.92 3.24
C GLY A 79 -8.70 8.72 4.73
N CYS A 80 -7.69 7.93 5.10
CA CYS A 80 -7.27 7.73 6.50
C CYS A 80 -6.32 8.81 7.04
N MET A 81 -5.77 9.66 6.17
CA MET A 81 -4.87 10.74 6.55
C MET A 81 -5.07 11.95 5.63
N SER A 82 -4.73 13.14 6.13
CA SER A 82 -4.55 14.32 5.27
C SER A 82 -3.46 14.03 4.23
N LEU A 83 -3.78 14.28 2.97
CA LEU A 83 -2.84 14.03 1.89
C LEU A 83 -1.63 14.94 2.02
N LYS A 84 -0.44 14.34 1.93
CA LYS A 84 0.82 15.08 1.78
C LYS A 84 0.88 15.71 0.39
N GLY A 85 1.31 16.96 0.35
CA GLY A 85 1.56 17.73 -0.85
C GLY A 85 0.47 18.77 -1.12
N ALA A 86 0.06 18.88 -2.39
CA ALA A 86 -0.91 19.88 -2.82
C ALA A 86 -2.31 19.57 -2.28
N ASN A 87 -2.84 20.43 -1.43
CA ASN A 87 -4.16 20.27 -0.82
C ASN A 87 -4.97 21.57 -0.89
N ARG A 88 -6.28 21.47 -1.12
CA ARG A 88 -7.20 22.62 -1.11
C ARG A 88 -7.34 23.25 0.27
N SER A 89 -7.16 22.48 1.35
CA SER A 89 -7.26 23.00 2.71
C SER A 89 -6.04 23.85 3.12
N HIS A 90 -4.95 23.79 2.37
CA HIS A 90 -3.78 24.62 2.62
C HIS A 90 -3.90 25.94 1.85
N THR A 91 -3.83 27.06 2.58
CA THR A 91 -3.91 28.40 2.00
C THR A 91 -2.80 29.33 2.53
N SER A 92 -1.86 28.80 3.31
CA SER A 92 -0.71 29.56 3.81
C SER A 92 0.52 29.35 2.94
N GLU A 93 1.65 29.92 3.35
CA GLU A 93 2.93 29.68 2.71
C GLU A 93 3.24 28.18 2.57
N PRO A 94 3.89 27.75 1.47
CA PRO A 94 4.27 26.36 1.27
C PRO A 94 5.21 25.83 2.36
N GLU A 95 4.94 24.61 2.82
CA GLU A 95 5.78 23.83 3.72
C GLU A 95 6.22 22.52 3.07
N ALA A 96 7.17 21.82 3.70
CA ALA A 96 7.55 20.48 3.26
C ALA A 96 6.35 19.53 3.34
N ASP A 97 6.11 18.77 2.28
CA ASP A 97 4.95 17.87 2.16
C ASP A 97 3.57 18.55 2.34
N HIS A 98 3.46 19.89 2.23
CA HIS A 98 2.19 20.58 2.43
C HIS A 98 2.13 21.96 1.73
N TRP A 99 1.37 22.08 0.65
CA TRP A 99 1.22 23.34 -0.10
C TRP A 99 -0.15 23.46 -0.78
N SER A 100 -0.49 24.66 -1.25
CA SER A 100 -1.77 24.94 -1.91
C SER A 100 -1.83 24.34 -3.31
N LEU A 101 -3.02 23.94 -3.77
CA LEU A 101 -3.21 23.58 -5.18
C LEU A 101 -3.04 24.79 -6.10
N THR A 102 -2.34 24.57 -7.22
CA THR A 102 -2.17 25.56 -8.29
C THR A 102 -3.08 25.22 -9.47
N PRO A 103 -3.40 26.18 -10.35
CA PRO A 103 -4.20 25.91 -11.56
C PRO A 103 -3.63 24.79 -12.44
N ASP A 104 -2.31 24.68 -12.54
CA ASP A 104 -1.65 23.62 -13.32
C ASP A 104 -1.89 22.23 -12.71
N LEU A 105 -1.85 22.12 -11.38
CA LEU A 105 -2.15 20.87 -10.67
C LEU A 105 -3.62 20.49 -10.82
N GLU A 106 -4.53 21.47 -10.79
CA GLU A 106 -5.95 21.24 -11.05
C GLU A 106 -6.19 20.77 -12.49
N ALA A 107 -5.53 21.36 -13.48
CA ALA A 107 -5.60 20.93 -14.88
C ALA A 107 -5.08 19.49 -15.07
N VAL A 108 -4.02 19.11 -14.36
CA VAL A 108 -3.54 17.72 -14.33
C VAL A 108 -4.59 16.80 -13.70
N GLY A 109 -5.18 17.19 -12.56
CA GLY A 109 -6.24 16.44 -11.90
C GLY A 109 -7.41 16.17 -12.84
N GLN A 110 -7.89 17.21 -13.53
CA GLN A 110 -8.98 17.11 -14.52
C GLN A 110 -8.64 16.13 -15.65
N ARG A 111 -7.42 16.17 -16.19
CA ARG A 111 -6.98 15.25 -17.26
C ARG A 111 -7.10 13.78 -16.85
N TRP A 112 -6.93 13.48 -15.56
CA TRP A 112 -7.00 12.12 -15.01
C TRP A 112 -8.30 11.82 -14.25
N GLY A 113 -9.30 12.73 -14.31
CA GLY A 113 -10.58 12.54 -13.63
C GLY A 113 -10.53 12.62 -12.10
N ILE A 114 -9.49 13.24 -11.55
CA ILE A 114 -9.29 13.46 -10.12
C ILE A 114 -9.97 14.78 -9.75
N ASP A 115 -10.92 14.72 -8.83
CA ASP A 115 -11.51 15.89 -8.18
C ASP A 115 -10.84 16.10 -6.81
N PRO A 116 -10.00 17.14 -6.64
CA PRO A 116 -9.30 17.37 -5.39
C PRO A 116 -10.21 17.48 -4.16
N ALA A 117 -11.43 17.99 -4.31
CA ALA A 117 -12.35 18.16 -3.19
C ALA A 117 -12.98 16.83 -2.73
N ARG A 118 -13.01 15.82 -3.61
CA ARG A 118 -13.57 14.49 -3.33
C ARG A 118 -12.48 13.45 -3.06
N ASP A 119 -11.41 13.48 -3.84
CA ASP A 119 -10.46 12.37 -3.95
C ASP A 119 -9.21 12.57 -3.08
N LEU A 120 -8.91 13.80 -2.65
CA LEU A 120 -7.70 14.14 -1.88
C LEU A 120 -7.99 14.55 -0.43
N VAL A 121 -9.21 14.35 0.06
CA VAL A 121 -9.64 14.72 1.41
C VAL A 121 -9.53 13.55 2.39
N CYS A 122 -9.19 13.84 3.64
CA CYS A 122 -9.32 12.89 4.75
C CYS A 122 -10.81 12.72 5.09
N THR A 123 -11.31 11.49 5.07
CA THR A 123 -12.73 11.18 5.31
C THR A 123 -12.95 10.37 6.58
N HIS A 124 -11.90 9.76 7.15
CA HIS A 124 -12.01 8.94 8.35
C HIS A 124 -12.19 9.76 9.64
N ASP A 125 -11.60 10.97 9.72
CA ASP A 125 -11.70 11.85 10.89
C ASP A 125 -13.02 12.65 10.97
N GLN A 126 -13.91 12.54 9.97
CA GLN A 126 -15.17 13.30 9.92
C GLN A 126 -16.39 12.58 10.51
N LYS A 127 -16.21 11.40 11.11
CA LYS A 127 -17.26 10.78 11.94
C LYS A 127 -17.19 11.33 13.37
N ALA A 128 -17.78 12.51 13.56
CA ALA A 128 -18.29 12.96 14.86
C ALA A 128 -19.78 12.62 14.95
#